data_AF-A0A7R9K1U6-F1
#
_entry.id   AF-A0A7R9K1U6-F1
#
_cell.length_a   1.000
_cell.length_b   1.000
_cell.length_c   1.000
_cell.angle_alpha   90.00
_cell.angle_beta   90.00
_cell.angle_gamma   90.00
#
_symmetry.space_group_name_H-M   'P 1'
#
loop_
_entity.id
_entity.type
_entity.pdbx_description
1 polymer ?
#
loop_
_entity_poly.entity_id
_entity_poly.type
_entity_poly.pdbx_seq_one_letter_code
_entity_poly.pdbx_strand_id
1 'polypeptide(L)'
;MVAPSRLPKITADQVFEGKTCGFAVHRWTENCTRASLYMAWSCFIGANKFFIPIYVAQLLVKNKNIDREYLKKQAKAYMKSILFGWFMGTTFLPVCCPLVNMVGFSHYLTVFVPALVGGLGIFFEHHHKRGFITCSYTGFCSELSLKQYPQPTGRHLLAKIVPACVDRGC
;
A
#
# COMPACT_ATOMS: atom_id res chain seq x y z
N MET A 1 -37.64 -13.58 -9.09
CA MET A 1 -36.47 -12.68 -8.92
C MET A 1 -36.29 -12.40 -7.44
N VAL A 2 -35.31 -13.03 -6.79
CA VAL A 2 -35.03 -12.81 -5.36
C VAL A 2 -34.18 -11.56 -5.27
N ALA A 3 -34.70 -10.51 -4.61
CA ALA A 3 -33.94 -9.30 -4.33
C ALA A 3 -32.63 -9.69 -3.62
N PRO A 4 -31.47 -9.11 -3.98
CA PRO A 4 -30.24 -9.34 -3.25
C PRO A 4 -30.50 -8.95 -1.79
N SER A 5 -30.53 -9.95 -0.91
CA SER A 5 -30.67 -9.76 0.53
C SER A 5 -29.62 -8.74 0.95
N ARG A 6 -30.07 -7.60 1.48
CA ARG A 6 -29.20 -6.57 2.05
C ARG A 6 -28.43 -7.23 3.19
N LEU A 7 -27.22 -7.70 2.92
CA LEU A 7 -26.28 -8.00 3.98
C LEU A 7 -26.19 -6.72 4.83
N PRO A 8 -26.35 -6.79 6.16
CA PRO A 8 -26.13 -5.62 7.00
C PRO A 8 -24.75 -5.07 6.66
N LYS A 9 -24.67 -3.77 6.38
CA LYS A 9 -23.38 -3.09 6.14
C LYS A 9 -22.62 -3.09 7.46
N ILE A 10 -21.93 -4.18 7.77
CA ILE A 10 -21.04 -4.27 8.92
C ILE A 10 -19.95 -3.23 8.67
N THR A 11 -19.85 -2.22 9.53
CA THR A 11 -18.79 -1.21 9.42
C THR A 11 -17.49 -1.80 9.94
N ALA A 12 -16.34 -1.33 9.42
CA ALA A 12 -15.03 -1.82 9.87
C ALA A 12 -14.89 -1.66 11.40
N ASP A 13 -15.41 -0.58 11.96
CA ASP A 13 -15.38 -0.31 13.40
C ASP A 13 -16.07 -1.43 14.22
N GLN A 14 -17.18 -1.99 13.73
CA GLN A 14 -17.89 -3.11 14.37
C GLN A 14 -17.09 -4.42 14.32
N VAL A 15 -16.32 -4.65 13.26
CA VAL A 15 -15.49 -5.87 13.12
C VAL A 15 -14.29 -5.83 14.06
N PHE A 16 -13.75 -4.63 14.29
CA PHE A 16 -12.52 -4.41 15.04
C PHE A 16 -12.74 -3.87 16.45
N GLU A 17 -14.00 -3.76 16.90
CA GLU A 17 -14.35 -3.34 18.26
C GLU A 17 -13.70 -4.25 19.31
N GLY A 18 -12.97 -3.63 20.26
CA GLY A 18 -12.25 -4.35 21.32
C GLY A 18 -11.06 -5.21 20.83
N LYS A 19 -10.69 -5.15 19.54
CA LYS A 19 -9.54 -5.90 19.00
C LYS A 19 -8.24 -5.12 19.19
N THR A 20 -7.16 -5.85 19.43
CA THR A 20 -5.81 -5.28 19.56
C THR A 20 -5.21 -4.92 18.19
N CYS A 21 -4.19 -4.06 18.17
CA CYS A 21 -3.43 -3.74 16.97
C CYS A 21 -2.81 -4.98 16.28
N GLY A 22 -2.47 -6.02 17.06
CA GLY A 22 -2.02 -7.31 16.52
C GLY A 22 -3.08 -8.00 15.68
N PHE A 23 -4.36 -7.92 16.06
CA PHE A 23 -5.43 -8.49 15.26
C PHE A 23 -5.77 -7.65 14.02
N ALA A 24 -5.79 -6.32 14.17
CA ALA A 24 -6.27 -5.41 13.13
C ALA A 24 -5.21 -5.03 12.08
N VAL A 25 -3.94 -4.89 12.48
CA VAL A 25 -2.90 -4.22 11.66
C VAL A 25 -1.69 -5.12 11.38
N HIS A 26 -1.23 -5.91 12.36
CA HIS A 26 -0.03 -6.74 12.20
C HIS A 26 -0.21 -8.19 12.67
N ARG A 27 -1.15 -8.91 12.05
CA ARG A 27 -1.54 -10.28 12.44
C ARG A 27 -0.44 -11.34 12.38
N TRP A 28 0.66 -11.05 11.70
CA TRP A 28 1.80 -11.96 11.57
C TRP A 28 2.78 -11.91 12.76
N THR A 29 2.64 -10.97 13.69
CA THR A 29 3.49 -10.93 14.89
C THR A 29 2.80 -10.18 16.03
N GLU A 30 3.00 -10.62 17.27
CA GLU A 30 2.44 -9.95 18.45
C GLU A 30 3.20 -8.65 18.82
N ASN A 31 4.43 -8.51 18.34
CA ASN A 31 5.31 -7.39 18.70
C ASN A 31 5.25 -6.26 17.68
N CYS A 32 4.70 -5.10 18.08
CA CYS A 32 4.59 -3.90 17.24
C CYS A 32 5.94 -3.44 16.65
N THR A 33 7.01 -3.51 17.45
CA THR A 33 8.36 -3.11 17.03
C THR A 33 8.90 -4.05 15.95
N ARG A 34 8.72 -5.37 16.15
CA ARG A 34 9.14 -6.37 15.16
C ARG A 34 8.34 -6.24 13.87
N ALA A 35 7.03 -5.97 13.96
CA ALA A 35 6.18 -5.70 12.81
C ALA A 35 6.67 -4.47 12.03
N SER A 36 6.95 -3.37 12.74
CA SER A 36 7.45 -2.13 12.16
C SER A 36 8.80 -2.31 11.47
N LEU A 37 9.74 -3.02 12.10
CA LEU A 37 11.05 -3.31 11.50
C LEU A 37 10.95 -4.21 10.27
N TYR A 38 10.11 -5.25 10.34
CA TYR A 38 9.85 -6.14 9.19
C TYR A 38 9.23 -5.37 8.02
N MET A 39 8.26 -4.49 8.30
CA MET A 39 7.65 -3.64 7.29
C MET A 39 8.65 -2.63 6.74
N ALA A 40 9.47 -2.01 7.58
CA ALA A 40 10.52 -1.08 7.16
C ALA A 40 11.48 -1.73 6.17
N TRP A 41 11.94 -2.94 6.48
CA TRP A 41 12.84 -3.70 5.61
C TRP A 41 12.16 -4.11 4.30
N SER A 42 10.92 -4.58 4.38
CA SER A 42 10.14 -4.98 3.21
C SER A 42 9.84 -3.81 2.28
N CYS A 43 9.47 -2.65 2.84
CA CYS A 43 9.26 -1.40 2.11
C CYS A 43 10.55 -0.90 1.49
N PHE A 44 11.70 -1.03 2.16
CA PHE A 44 12.99 -0.67 1.59
C PHE A 44 13.30 -1.52 0.34
N ILE A 45 13.14 -2.85 0.44
CA ILE A 45 13.33 -3.75 -0.71
C ILE A 45 12.34 -3.44 -1.82
N GLY A 46 11.06 -3.24 -1.50
CA GLY A 46 10.00 -2.91 -2.46
C GLY A 46 10.27 -1.60 -3.20
N ALA A 47 10.66 -0.55 -2.47
CA ALA A 47 11.02 0.74 -3.05
C ALA A 47 12.21 0.62 -4.01
N ASN A 48 13.25 -0.14 -3.65
CA ASN A 48 14.37 -0.41 -4.56
C ASN A 48 13.88 -1.13 -5.84
N LYS A 49 13.07 -2.18 -5.73
CA LYS A 49 12.53 -2.91 -6.89
C LYS A 49 11.71 -2.02 -7.83
N PHE A 50 11.00 -1.04 -7.28
CA PHE A 50 10.21 -0.08 -8.06
C PHE A 50 11.08 1.01 -8.72
N PHE A 51 12.02 1.60 -7.97
CA PHE A 51 12.80 2.74 -8.46
C PHE A 51 13.98 2.35 -9.36
N ILE A 52 14.62 1.20 -9.14
CA ILE A 52 15.74 0.73 -10.00
C ILE A 52 15.38 0.77 -11.50
N PRO A 53 14.30 0.13 -11.98
CA PRO A 53 14.00 0.13 -13.41
C PRO A 53 13.73 1.54 -13.97
N ILE A 54 13.10 2.43 -13.19
CA ILE A 54 12.85 3.82 -13.58
C ILE A 54 14.17 4.58 -13.77
N TYR A 55 15.11 4.41 -12.83
CA TYR A 55 16.40 5.10 -12.86
C TYR A 55 17.35 4.50 -13.91
N VAL A 56 17.29 3.18 -14.15
CA VAL A 56 18.01 2.51 -15.25
C VAL A 56 17.46 2.98 -16.60
N ALA A 57 16.14 3.06 -16.79
CA ALA A 57 15.55 3.58 -18.01
C ALA A 57 15.98 5.03 -18.29
N GLN A 58 16.05 5.89 -17.26
CA GLN A 58 16.56 7.26 -17.40
C GLN A 58 18.03 7.30 -17.85
N LEU A 59 18.87 6.36 -17.38
CA LEU A 59 20.26 6.24 -17.81
C LEU A 59 20.36 5.81 -19.28
N LEU A 60 19.56 4.81 -19.69
CA LEU A 60 19.53 4.31 -21.07
C LEU A 60 19.04 5.37 -22.06
N VAL A 61 18.00 6.13 -21.72
CA VAL A 61 17.47 7.20 -22.59
C VAL A 61 18.48 8.32 -22.79
N LYS A 62 19.31 8.63 -21.78
CA LYS A 62 20.27 9.73 -21.89
C LYS A 62 21.35 9.44 -22.93
N ASN A 63 21.81 8.18 -23.06
CA ASN A 63 22.71 7.55 -24.05
C ASN A 63 24.01 8.29 -24.52
N LYS A 64 24.15 9.61 -24.32
CA LYS A 64 25.30 10.46 -24.63
C LYS A 64 25.62 11.33 -23.41
N ASN A 65 26.91 11.52 -23.12
CA ASN A 65 27.45 12.37 -22.05
C ASN A 65 27.02 11.93 -20.62
N ILE A 66 27.26 10.66 -20.29
CA ILE A 66 27.22 10.19 -18.91
C ILE A 66 28.54 10.57 -18.26
N ASP A 67 28.58 11.73 -17.62
CA ASP A 67 29.72 12.15 -16.80
C ASP A 67 29.57 11.66 -15.34
N ARG A 68 30.69 11.58 -14.62
CA ARG A 68 30.75 11.23 -13.21
C ARG A 68 29.90 12.17 -12.35
N GLU A 69 29.83 13.46 -12.70
CA GLU A 69 28.97 14.41 -12.00
C GLU A 69 27.48 14.06 -12.18
N TYR A 70 27.09 13.67 -13.39
CA TYR A 70 25.73 13.21 -13.66
C TYR A 70 25.38 11.94 -12.88
N LEU A 71 26.29 10.96 -12.81
CA LEU A 71 26.09 9.75 -12.00
C LEU A 71 25.91 10.07 -10.52
N LYS A 72 26.71 11.00 -9.95
CA LYS A 72 26.55 11.46 -8.57
C LYS A 72 25.19 12.12 -8.35
N LYS A 73 24.74 12.97 -9.29
CA LYS A 73 23.42 13.62 -9.22
C LYS A 73 22.28 12.59 -9.29
N GLN A 74 22.42 11.59 -10.15
CA GLN A 74 21.44 10.53 -10.33
C GLN A 74 21.39 9.60 -9.11
N ALA A 75 22.53 9.24 -8.52
CA ALA A 75 22.59 8.49 -7.27
C ALA A 75 21.94 9.25 -6.11
N LYS A 76 22.19 10.55 -5.98
CA LYS A 76 21.53 11.39 -4.97
C LYS A 76 20.02 11.46 -5.17
N ALA A 77 19.56 11.57 -6.41
CA ALA A 77 18.13 11.53 -6.73
C ALA A 77 17.51 10.17 -6.39
N TYR A 78 18.19 9.07 -6.74
CA TYR A 78 17.78 7.72 -6.42
C TYR A 78 17.62 7.50 -4.90
N MET A 79 18.61 7.93 -4.11
CA MET A 79 18.54 7.85 -2.65
C MET A 79 17.36 8.64 -2.07
N LYS A 80 17.01 9.80 -2.65
CA LYS A 80 15.81 10.55 -2.24
C LYS A 80 14.52 9.80 -2.56
N SER A 81 14.45 9.15 -3.72
CA SER A 81 13.29 8.33 -4.10
C SER A 81 13.11 7.11 -3.22
N ILE A 82 14.20 6.42 -2.89
CA ILE A 82 14.15 5.32 -1.93
C ILE A 82 13.68 5.83 -0.57
N LEU A 83 14.24 6.94 -0.08
CA LEU A 83 13.85 7.51 1.21
C LEU A 83 12.36 7.87 1.24
N PHE A 84 11.84 8.44 0.14
CA PHE A 84 10.41 8.70 -0.03
C PHE A 84 9.57 7.41 0.06
N GLY A 85 9.87 6.41 -0.76
CA GLY A 85 9.09 5.15 -0.79
C GLY A 85 9.18 4.37 0.52
N TRP A 86 10.37 4.35 1.12
CA TRP A 86 10.62 3.75 2.43
C TRP A 86 9.85 4.47 3.52
N PHE A 87 9.90 5.80 3.59
CA PHE A 87 9.19 6.57 4.60
C PHE A 87 7.67 6.43 4.46
N MET A 88 7.14 6.56 3.24
CA MET A 88 5.71 6.41 2.98
C MET A 88 5.18 5.04 3.41
N GLY A 89 5.91 3.96 3.13
CA GLY A 89 5.49 2.62 3.55
C GLY A 89 5.71 2.34 5.03
N THR A 90 6.85 2.77 5.57
CA THR A 90 7.29 2.44 6.94
C THR A 90 6.47 3.15 8.01
N THR A 91 6.00 4.37 7.74
CA THR A 91 5.26 5.19 8.71
C THR A 91 3.89 4.62 9.09
N PHE A 92 3.36 3.67 8.33
CA PHE A 92 2.02 3.12 8.57
C PHE A 92 1.87 2.45 9.95
N LEU A 93 2.68 1.44 10.28
CA LEU A 93 2.60 0.71 11.56
C LEU A 93 3.03 1.55 12.77
N PRO A 94 4.14 2.31 12.74
CA PRO A 94 4.57 3.14 13.86
C PRO A 94 3.56 4.21 14.24
N VAL A 95 2.72 4.66 13.31
CA VAL A 95 1.64 5.63 13.58
C VAL A 95 0.35 4.89 13.96
N CYS A 96 -0.01 3.84 13.23
CA CYS A 96 -1.27 3.11 13.42
C CYS A 96 -1.31 2.31 14.74
N CYS A 97 -0.23 1.61 15.12
CA CYS A 97 -0.23 0.79 16.33
C CYS A 97 -0.44 1.61 17.62
N PRO A 98 0.24 2.74 17.85
CA PRO A 98 -0.04 3.60 19.00
C PRO A 98 -1.46 4.18 18.97
N LEU A 99 -1.94 4.61 17.80
CA LEU A 99 -3.31 5.14 17.64
C LEU A 99 -4.36 4.11 18.08
N VAL A 100 -4.24 2.87 17.61
CA VAL A 100 -5.16 1.78 17.98
C VAL A 100 -5.07 1.46 19.47
N ASN A 101 -3.87 1.48 20.06
CA ASN A 101 -3.70 1.19 21.49
C ASN A 101 -4.22 2.31 22.40
N MET A 102 -4.22 3.57 21.93
CA MET A 102 -4.67 4.72 22.72
C MET A 102 -6.17 5.01 22.61
N VAL A 103 -6.73 4.94 21.39
CA VAL A 103 -8.11 5.36 21.09
C VAL A 103 -9.02 4.19 20.76
N GLY A 104 -8.45 2.99 20.53
CA GLY A 104 -9.16 1.88 19.92
C GLY A 104 -9.15 1.97 18.40
N PHE A 105 -9.66 0.93 17.73
CA PHE A 105 -9.75 0.92 16.28
C PHE A 105 -10.86 1.86 15.80
N SER A 106 -10.49 2.88 15.03
CA SER A 106 -11.42 3.74 14.31
C SER A 106 -10.95 3.87 12.87
N HIS A 107 -11.74 3.37 11.93
CA HIS A 107 -11.38 3.27 10.52
C HIS A 107 -10.80 4.58 9.96
N TYR A 108 -11.46 5.70 10.25
CA TYR A 108 -11.02 7.02 9.80
C TYR A 108 -9.64 7.38 10.36
N LEU A 109 -9.43 7.25 11.68
CA LEU A 109 -8.15 7.62 12.30
C LEU A 109 -7.03 6.66 11.91
N THR A 110 -7.30 5.35 11.88
CA THR A 110 -6.30 4.31 11.63
C THR A 110 -5.83 4.24 10.17
N VAL A 111 -6.59 4.81 9.24
CA VAL A 111 -6.20 4.87 7.82
C VAL A 111 -5.75 6.28 7.44
N PHE A 112 -6.51 7.31 7.80
CA PHE A 112 -6.23 8.68 7.38
C PHE A 112 -4.98 9.25 8.03
N VAL A 113 -4.79 9.06 9.35
CA VAL A 113 -3.64 9.67 10.05
C VAL A 113 -2.32 9.04 9.60
N PRO A 114 -2.15 7.71 9.53
CA PRO A 114 -0.92 7.13 9.00
C PRO A 114 -0.68 7.48 7.53
N ALA A 115 -1.74 7.57 6.71
CA ALA A 115 -1.61 7.99 5.32
C ALA A 115 -1.18 9.47 5.19
N LEU A 116 -1.70 10.36 6.04
CA LEU A 116 -1.31 11.76 6.09
C LEU A 116 0.17 11.90 6.47
N VAL A 117 0.58 11.21 7.55
CA VAL A 117 1.98 11.22 8.02
C VAL A 117 2.91 10.64 6.97
N GLY A 118 2.55 9.50 6.36
CA GLY A 118 3.34 8.92 5.27
C GLY A 118 3.40 9.81 4.02
N GLY A 119 2.32 10.53 3.74
CA GLY A 119 2.23 11.52 2.66
C GLY A 119 3.20 12.68 2.80
N LEU A 120 3.60 13.04 4.03
CA LEU A 120 4.66 14.05 4.26
C LEU A 120 6.01 13.62 3.66
N GLY A 121 6.21 12.33 3.37
CA GLY A 121 7.40 11.86 2.66
C GLY A 121 7.62 12.55 1.31
N ILE A 122 6.55 13.07 0.68
CA ILE A 122 6.62 13.79 -0.60
C ILE A 122 7.62 14.96 -0.57
N PHE A 123 7.88 15.54 0.60
CA PHE A 123 8.83 16.64 0.75
C PHE A 123 10.30 16.21 0.56
N PHE A 124 10.63 14.93 0.70
CA PHE A 124 11.97 14.41 0.40
C PHE A 124 12.29 14.43 -1.10
N GLU A 125 11.26 14.30 -1.93
CA GLU A 125 11.41 14.31 -3.37
C GLU A 125 11.66 15.71 -3.95
N HIS A 126 12.19 15.78 -5.16
CA HIS A 126 12.40 17.06 -5.83
C HIS A 126 11.09 17.58 -6.45
N HIS A 127 10.76 18.87 -6.23
CA HIS A 127 9.51 19.51 -6.67
C HIS A 127 9.03 19.12 -8.08
N HIS A 128 9.91 19.13 -9.08
CA HIS A 128 9.58 18.80 -10.47
C HIS A 128 9.17 17.32 -10.72
N LYS A 129 9.60 16.39 -9.86
CA LYS A 129 9.36 14.95 -10.04
C LYS A 129 8.32 14.39 -9.06
N ARG A 130 7.94 15.16 -8.03
CA ARG A 130 7.02 14.74 -6.95
C ARG A 130 5.72 14.17 -7.49
N GLY A 131 5.05 14.85 -8.43
CA GLY A 131 3.76 14.40 -8.97
C GLY A 131 3.87 13.03 -9.65
N PHE A 132 4.78 12.89 -10.61
CA PHE A 132 4.97 11.63 -11.35
C PHE A 132 5.36 10.47 -10.43
N ILE A 133 6.33 10.69 -9.52
CA ILE A 133 6.82 9.66 -8.61
C ILE A 133 5.73 9.24 -7.63
N THR A 134 5.03 10.20 -7.02
CA THR A 134 3.97 9.91 -6.04
C THR A 134 2.80 9.18 -6.70
N CYS A 135 2.30 9.67 -7.84
CA CYS A 135 1.18 9.03 -8.53
C CYS A 135 1.53 7.60 -8.98
N SER A 136 2.73 7.40 -9.56
CA SER A 136 3.16 6.08 -10.03
C SER A 136 3.36 5.11 -8.87
N TYR A 137 3.97 5.57 -7.76
CA TYR A 137 4.22 4.74 -6.59
C TYR A 137 2.92 4.39 -5.85
N THR A 138 2.04 5.36 -5.64
CA THR A 138 0.72 5.12 -5.02
C THR A 138 -0.15 4.21 -5.88
N GLY A 139 -0.11 4.39 -7.21
CA GLY A 139 -0.79 3.50 -8.16
C GLY A 139 -0.31 2.06 -8.04
N PHE A 140 1.02 1.86 -8.01
CA PHE A 140 1.63 0.54 -7.81
C PHE A 140 1.22 -0.10 -6.47
N CYS A 141 1.29 0.65 -5.36
CA CYS A 141 0.86 0.17 -4.05
C CYS A 141 -0.62 -0.22 -4.04
N SER A 142 -1.47 0.57 -4.70
CA SER A 142 -2.91 0.29 -4.83
C SER A 142 -3.16 -0.99 -5.63
N GLU A 143 -2.46 -1.18 -6.75
CA GLU A 143 -2.58 -2.38 -7.57
C GLU A 143 -2.13 -3.64 -6.83
N LEU A 144 -1.02 -3.59 -6.10
CA LEU A 144 -0.58 -4.70 -5.25
C LEU A 144 -1.61 -5.02 -4.17
N SER A 145 -2.18 -3.98 -3.56
CA SER A 145 -3.22 -4.16 -2.54
C SER A 145 -4.45 -4.84 -3.14
N LEU A 146 -4.88 -4.44 -4.34
CA LEU A 146 -6.01 -5.06 -5.05
C LEU A 146 -5.74 -6.51 -5.49
N LYS A 147 -4.49 -6.86 -5.81
CA LYS A 147 -4.09 -8.24 -6.13
C LYS A 147 -4.05 -9.14 -4.91
N GLN A 148 -3.79 -8.57 -3.73
CA GLN A 148 -3.77 -9.32 -2.48
C GLN A 148 -5.18 -9.71 -2.00
N TYR A 149 -6.20 -8.94 -2.38
CA TYR A 149 -7.57 -9.40 -2.23
C TYR A 149 -7.90 -10.42 -3.32
N PRO A 150 -8.36 -11.64 -2.99
CA PRO A 150 -8.92 -12.53 -3.99
C PRO A 150 -10.12 -11.79 -4.59
N GLN A 151 -9.95 -11.29 -5.80
CA GLN A 151 -11.08 -10.80 -6.58
C GLN A 151 -12.07 -11.98 -6.64
N PRO A 152 -13.35 -11.79 -6.31
CA PRO A 152 -14.35 -12.78 -6.65
C PRO A 152 -14.34 -12.84 -8.18
N THR A 153 -13.55 -13.77 -8.73
CA THR A 153 -13.49 -14.02 -10.15
C THR A 153 -14.93 -14.23 -10.59
N GLY A 154 -15.37 -13.57 -11.66
CA GLY A 154 -16.73 -13.71 -12.19
C GLY A 154 -17.13 -15.18 -12.41
N ARG A 155 -16.17 -16.11 -12.50
CA ARG A 155 -16.38 -17.56 -12.46
C ARG A 155 -17.03 -18.09 -11.17
N HIS A 156 -16.75 -17.54 -9.99
CA HIS A 156 -17.41 -17.97 -8.75
C HIS A 156 -18.85 -17.43 -8.63
N LEU A 157 -19.13 -16.27 -9.22
CA LEU A 157 -20.50 -15.76 -9.36
C LEU A 157 -21.28 -16.59 -10.39
N LEU A 158 -20.70 -16.87 -11.56
CA LEU A 158 -21.30 -17.75 -12.56
C LEU A 158 -21.46 -19.18 -12.04
N ALA A 159 -20.51 -19.73 -11.28
CA ALA A 159 -20.65 -21.06 -10.67
C ALA A 159 -21.73 -21.13 -9.57
N LYS A 160 -22.18 -19.99 -9.03
CA LYS A 160 -23.35 -19.93 -8.11
C LYS A 160 -24.66 -19.60 -8.85
N ILE A 161 -24.59 -18.87 -9.96
CA ILE A 161 -25.77 -18.48 -10.77
C ILE A 161 -26.17 -19.61 -11.73
N VAL A 162 -25.22 -20.32 -12.33
CA VAL A 162 -25.46 -21.41 -13.30
C VAL A 162 -26.24 -22.58 -12.67
N PRO A 163 -25.87 -23.15 -11.51
CA PRO A 163 -26.71 -24.19 -10.91
C PRO A 163 -28.07 -23.65 -10.44
N ALA A 164 -28.16 -22.37 -10.05
CA ALA A 164 -29.43 -21.75 -9.68
C ALA A 164 -30.38 -21.48 -10.87
N CYS A 165 -29.87 -21.44 -12.11
CA CYS A 165 -30.67 -21.42 -13.34
C CYS A 165 -31.05 -22.82 -13.81
N VAL A 166 -30.14 -23.80 -13.70
CA VAL A 166 -30.39 -25.19 -14.10
C VAL A 166 -31.48 -25.83 -13.23
N ASP A 167 -31.50 -25.55 -11.92
CA ASP A 167 -32.56 -26.05 -11.01
C ASP A 167 -33.91 -25.31 -11.16
N ARG A 168 -33.97 -24.21 -11.92
CA ARG A 168 -35.19 -23.41 -12.14
C ARG A 168 -35.72 -23.43 -13.58
N GLY A 169 -35.14 -24.25 -14.45
CA GLY A 169 -35.64 -24.46 -15.81
C GLY A 169 -35.63 -23.22 -16.71
N CYS A 170 -34.58 -22.38 -16.62
CA CYS A 170 -34.28 -21.41 -17.67
C CYS A 170 -33.53 -22.08 -18.82
#